data_AF-V4LD96-F1
#
_entry.id   AF-V4LD96-F1
#
_cell.length_a   1.000
_cell.length_b   1.000
_cell.length_c   1.000
_cell.angle_alpha   90.00
_cell.angle_beta   90.00
_cell.angle_gamma   90.00
#
_symmetry.space_group_name_H-M   'P 1'
#
loop_
_entity.id
_entity.type
_entity.pdbx_description
1 polymer ?
#
loop_
_entity_poly.entity_id
_entity_poly.type
_entity_poly.pdbx_seq_one_letter_code
_entity_poly.pdbx_strand_id
1 'polypeptide(L)'
;MEEKHVPYDMRMVDLSNKPEWFLQISPEGKVPVVKFDEKWVPDSDVITQSLEEKYPEPPLATPPEKASVGSKIFSTFIGFLKSKDPGDGTEQVLLDELSTFNDYIKENGPFINGEKISAADLSLGPKLYHMKIALGHFKNWSVPDSLSFVKSYMENVFSRESFAKTRGQTEDVIAGWKPKVMG
;
A
#
# COMPACT_ATOMS: atom_id res chain seq x y z
N MET A 1 -10.16 8.04 3.83
CA MET A 1 -11.21 8.92 3.28
C MET A 1 -12.37 8.10 2.75
N GLU A 2 -12.20 7.37 1.63
CA GLU A 2 -13.26 6.56 1.00
C GLU A 2 -13.97 5.59 1.96
N GLU A 3 -13.24 4.70 2.65
CA GLU A 3 -13.86 3.75 3.61
C GLU A 3 -14.62 4.44 4.76
N LYS A 4 -14.23 5.67 5.09
CA LYS A 4 -14.90 6.47 6.12
C LYS A 4 -16.01 7.36 5.56
N HIS A 5 -16.24 7.34 4.24
CA HIS A 5 -17.21 8.20 3.55
C HIS A 5 -17.01 9.70 3.87
N VAL A 6 -15.76 10.10 4.14
CA VAL A 6 -15.42 11.50 4.43
C VAL A 6 -15.26 12.23 3.09
N PRO A 7 -16.02 13.30 2.82
CA PRO A 7 -15.82 14.12 1.63
C PRO A 7 -14.44 14.76 1.63
N TYR A 8 -13.79 14.81 0.47
CA TYR A 8 -12.48 15.42 0.33
C TYR A 8 -12.29 16.00 -1.07
N ASP A 9 -11.45 17.04 -1.15
CA ASP A 9 -10.96 17.58 -2.42
C ASP A 9 -9.53 17.07 -2.67
N MET A 10 -9.36 16.27 -3.72
CA MET A 10 -8.04 15.80 -4.13
C MET A 10 -7.32 16.84 -4.99
N ARG A 11 -6.09 17.17 -4.62
CA ARG A 11 -5.20 18.00 -5.44
C ARG A 11 -3.99 17.18 -5.89
N MET A 12 -3.87 16.99 -7.19
CA MET A 12 -2.72 16.32 -7.80
C MET A 12 -1.53 17.26 -7.84
N VAL A 13 -0.35 16.73 -7.51
CA VAL A 13 0.92 17.45 -7.52
C VAL A 13 1.90 16.70 -8.41
N ASP A 14 2.45 17.37 -9.42
CA ASP A 14 3.58 16.85 -10.18
C ASP A 14 4.85 16.95 -9.33
N LEU A 15 5.41 15.79 -8.94
CA LEU A 15 6.62 15.74 -8.09
C LEU A 15 7.91 16.07 -8.86
N SER A 16 7.90 15.99 -10.20
CA SER A 16 9.00 16.42 -11.06
C SER A 16 8.99 17.93 -11.29
N ASN A 17 7.83 18.57 -11.14
CA ASN A 17 7.65 20.02 -11.26
C ASN A 17 6.73 20.55 -10.15
N LYS A 18 7.25 20.58 -8.92
CA LYS A 18 6.46 20.92 -7.72
C LYS A 18 6.02 22.39 -7.77
N PRO A 19 4.70 22.68 -7.70
CA PRO A 19 4.21 24.04 -7.76
C PRO A 19 4.48 24.80 -6.44
N GLU A 20 4.68 26.12 -6.55
CA GLU A 20 5.02 26.99 -5.41
C GLU A 20 4.02 26.88 -4.25
N TRP A 21 2.71 26.85 -4.56
CA TRP A 21 1.65 26.72 -3.55
C TRP A 21 1.79 25.43 -2.72
N PHE A 22 2.32 24.36 -3.30
CA PHE A 22 2.51 23.09 -2.60
C PHE A 22 3.73 23.14 -1.68
N LEU A 23 4.82 23.78 -2.13
CA LEU A 23 6.03 23.94 -1.31
C LEU A 23 5.79 24.85 -0.09
N GLN A 24 4.87 25.81 -0.19
CA GLN A 24 4.42 26.59 0.97
C GLN A 24 3.70 25.74 2.03
N ILE A 25 3.03 24.66 1.61
CA ILE A 25 2.31 23.72 2.48
C ILE A 25 3.24 22.61 3.00
N SER A 26 4.06 22.06 2.12
CA SER A 26 5.00 20.97 2.36
C SER A 26 6.38 21.39 1.88
N PRO A 27 7.18 22.10 2.71
CA PRO A 27 8.50 22.58 2.31
C PRO A 27 9.46 21.46 1.90
N GLU A 28 9.30 20.26 2.46
CA GLU A 28 10.06 19.07 2.06
C GLU A 28 9.62 18.48 0.71
N GLY A 29 8.49 18.95 0.16
CA GLY A 29 7.93 18.49 -1.10
C GLY A 29 7.45 17.05 -1.09
N LYS A 30 7.14 16.50 0.10
CA LYS A 30 6.67 15.12 0.29
C LYS A 30 5.15 15.04 0.25
N VAL A 31 4.65 13.92 -0.26
CA VAL A 31 3.23 13.53 -0.28
C VAL A 31 3.06 12.17 0.41
N PRO A 32 1.87 11.86 0.96
CA PRO A 32 0.67 12.70 1.04
C PRO A 32 0.77 13.80 2.11
N VAL A 33 -0.04 14.86 1.94
CA VAL A 33 -0.34 15.86 2.97
C VAL A 33 -1.83 16.14 2.92
N VAL A 34 -2.49 16.17 4.08
CA VAL A 34 -3.93 16.42 4.19
C VAL A 34 -4.17 17.65 5.05
N LYS A 35 -5.13 18.50 4.66
CA LYS A 35 -5.61 19.59 5.50
C LYS A 35 -6.76 19.09 6.37
N PHE A 36 -6.58 19.10 7.68
CA PHE A 36 -7.68 18.97 8.63
C PHE A 36 -7.99 20.34 9.20
N ASP A 37 -9.19 20.86 8.91
CA ASP A 37 -9.59 22.23 9.25
C ASP A 37 -8.57 23.24 8.67
N GLU A 38 -7.80 23.90 9.54
CA GLU A 38 -6.76 24.86 9.14
C GLU A 38 -5.33 24.33 9.28
N LYS A 39 -5.15 23.04 9.63
CA LYS A 39 -3.83 22.43 9.85
C LYS A 39 -3.48 21.42 8.75
N TRP A 40 -2.30 21.59 8.17
CA TRP A 40 -1.70 20.60 7.27
C TRP A 40 -0.98 19.51 8.05
N VAL A 41 -1.28 18.27 7.73
CA VAL A 41 -0.72 17.07 8.36
C VAL A 41 -0.03 16.22 7.28
N PRO A 42 1.30 16.07 7.32
CA PRO A 42 2.04 15.15 6.47
C PRO A 42 2.06 13.75 7.09
N ASP A 43 2.69 12.80 6.38
CA ASP A 43 2.91 11.41 6.79
C ASP A 43 1.61 10.57 6.80
N SER A 44 1.59 9.49 6.02
CA SER A 44 0.39 8.65 5.89
C SER A 44 -0.04 8.01 7.21
N ASP A 45 0.90 7.67 8.10
CA ASP A 45 0.58 7.02 9.37
C ASP A 45 -0.07 8.04 10.33
N VAL A 46 0.47 9.27 10.38
CA VAL A 46 -0.10 10.36 11.17
C VAL A 46 -1.45 10.81 10.61
N ILE A 47 -1.58 10.90 9.27
CA ILE A 47 -2.83 11.25 8.59
C ILE A 47 -3.91 10.21 8.90
N THR A 48 -3.61 8.92 8.80
CA THR A 48 -4.59 7.86 9.05
C THR A 48 -5.00 7.78 10.52
N GLN A 49 -4.08 8.00 11.46
CA GLN A 49 -4.40 8.14 12.87
C GLN A 49 -5.31 9.36 13.13
N SER A 50 -4.96 10.53 12.57
CA SER A 50 -5.77 11.76 12.71
C SER A 50 -7.18 11.58 12.12
N LEU A 51 -7.31 10.81 11.03
CA LEU A 51 -8.59 10.45 10.45
C LEU A 51 -9.42 9.55 11.35
N GLU A 52 -8.81 8.56 12.00
CA GLU A 52 -9.48 7.67 12.95
C GLU A 52 -9.99 8.47 14.16
N GLU A 53 -9.17 9.36 14.72
CA GLU A 53 -9.54 10.20 15.86
C GLU A 53 -10.67 11.18 15.51
N LYS A 54 -10.62 11.80 14.32
CA LYS A 54 -11.62 12.79 13.89
C LYS A 54 -12.94 12.14 13.42
N TYR A 55 -12.86 10.97 12.80
CA TYR A 55 -13.99 10.25 12.23
C TYR A 55 -13.96 8.79 12.71
N PRO A 56 -14.38 8.52 13.95
CA PRO A 56 -14.24 7.19 14.55
C PRO A 56 -15.11 6.11 13.87
N GLU A 57 -16.17 6.50 13.17
CA GLU A 57 -17.10 5.59 12.51
C GLU A 57 -17.02 5.68 10.98
N PRO A 58 -16.99 4.54 10.26
CA PRO A 58 -16.74 3.19 10.77
C PRO A 58 -15.31 3.03 11.34
N PRO A 59 -15.10 2.20 12.38
CA PRO A 59 -13.79 1.99 12.98
C PRO A 59 -12.87 1.25 12.02
N LEU A 60 -11.67 1.78 11.83
CA LEU A 60 -10.63 1.16 11.00
C LEU A 60 -9.38 0.83 11.82
N ALA A 61 -9.31 1.18 13.10
CA ALA A 61 -8.18 0.84 13.95
C ALA A 61 -7.87 -0.68 13.91
N THR A 62 -6.61 -1.01 13.63
CA THR A 62 -6.11 -2.39 13.73
C THR A 62 -5.54 -2.60 15.14
N PRO A 63 -5.87 -3.72 15.82
CA PRO A 63 -5.25 -4.06 17.09
C PRO A 63 -3.71 -4.08 17.00
N PRO A 64 -2.97 -3.57 18.02
CA PRO A 64 -1.50 -3.45 17.96
C PRO A 64 -0.77 -4.75 17.62
N GLU A 65 -1.28 -5.89 18.10
CA GLU A 65 -0.72 -7.22 17.85
C GLU A 65 -0.85 -7.67 16.39
N LYS A 66 -1.75 -7.06 15.61
CA LYS A 66 -1.96 -7.34 14.19
C LYS A 66 -1.37 -6.27 13.26
N ALA A 67 -0.94 -5.13 13.79
CA ALA A 67 -0.50 -3.97 13.01
C ALA A 67 0.76 -4.25 12.16
N SER A 68 1.60 -5.21 12.57
CA SER A 68 2.84 -5.57 11.88
C SER A 68 2.70 -6.73 10.88
N VAL A 69 1.51 -7.32 10.76
CA VAL A 69 1.25 -8.44 9.84
C VAL A 69 1.51 -8.00 8.40
N GLY A 70 2.40 -8.72 7.71
CA GLY A 70 2.80 -8.40 6.32
C GLY A 70 3.65 -7.14 6.16
N SER A 71 4.12 -6.53 7.26
CA SER A 71 4.86 -5.25 7.22
C SER A 71 6.18 -5.32 6.42
N LYS A 72 6.80 -6.50 6.33
CA LYS A 72 8.05 -6.70 5.58
C LYS A 72 7.85 -6.99 4.10
N ILE A 73 6.63 -7.33 3.66
CA ILE A 73 6.35 -7.69 2.26
C ILE A 73 6.85 -6.61 1.30
N PHE A 74 6.63 -5.33 1.63
CA PHE A 74 7.02 -4.25 0.73
C PHE A 74 8.54 -4.13 0.61
N SER A 75 9.30 -4.20 1.70
CA SER A 75 10.76 -4.10 1.63
C SER A 75 11.39 -5.31 0.94
N THR A 76 10.88 -6.52 1.17
CA THR A 76 11.34 -7.74 0.48
C THR A 76 10.99 -7.71 -1.01
N PHE A 77 9.80 -7.22 -1.36
CA PHE A 77 9.43 -6.90 -2.74
C PHE A 77 10.41 -5.93 -3.40
N ILE A 78 10.79 -4.83 -2.74
CA ILE A 78 11.76 -3.88 -3.31
C ILE A 78 13.13 -4.52 -3.52
N GLY A 79 13.58 -5.32 -2.55
CA GLY A 79 14.82 -6.09 -2.67
C GLY A 79 14.80 -6.98 -3.91
N PHE A 80 13.76 -7.78 -4.06
CA PHE A 80 13.62 -8.67 -5.22
C PHE A 80 13.46 -7.90 -6.53
N LEU A 81 12.66 -6.84 -6.58
CA LEU A 81 12.45 -6.05 -7.80
C LEU A 81 13.76 -5.44 -8.32
N LYS A 82 14.64 -4.97 -7.42
CA LYS A 82 15.91 -4.35 -7.77
C LYS A 82 17.03 -5.34 -8.05
N SER A 83 16.94 -6.56 -7.53
CA SER A 83 17.92 -7.62 -7.76
C SER A 83 18.16 -7.87 -9.24
N LYS A 84 19.44 -7.96 -9.61
CA LYS A 84 19.93 -8.30 -10.97
C LYS A 84 20.44 -9.73 -11.06
N ASP A 85 20.63 -10.38 -9.92
CA ASP A 85 21.14 -11.74 -9.83
C ASP A 85 20.00 -12.68 -9.41
N PRO A 86 19.53 -13.56 -10.30
CA PRO A 86 18.49 -14.55 -9.96
C PRO A 86 18.87 -15.48 -8.80
N GLY A 87 20.17 -15.61 -8.48
CA GLY A 87 20.67 -16.49 -7.42
C GLY A 87 20.91 -15.82 -6.07
N ASP A 88 20.62 -14.53 -5.91
CA ASP A 88 20.91 -13.79 -4.66
C ASP A 88 19.94 -14.06 -3.49
N GLY A 89 18.93 -14.91 -3.72
CA GLY A 89 17.95 -15.33 -2.72
C GLY A 89 16.88 -14.30 -2.39
N THR A 90 16.86 -13.12 -3.03
CA THR A 90 15.84 -12.09 -2.75
C THR A 90 14.42 -12.53 -3.10
N GLU A 91 14.25 -13.37 -4.12
CA GLU A 91 12.97 -14.01 -4.44
C GLU A 91 12.48 -14.89 -3.29
N GLN A 92 13.37 -15.74 -2.76
CA GLN A 92 13.04 -16.65 -1.66
C GLN A 92 12.63 -15.87 -0.40
N VAL A 93 13.32 -14.78 -0.09
CA VAL A 93 12.97 -13.90 1.05
C VAL A 93 11.56 -13.30 0.88
N LEU A 94 11.17 -12.91 -0.35
CA LEU A 94 9.81 -12.47 -0.61
C LEU A 94 8.80 -13.61 -0.48
N LEU A 95 9.12 -14.80 -1.00
CA LEU A 95 8.26 -15.98 -0.91
C LEU A 95 8.03 -16.42 0.54
N ASP A 96 9.05 -16.41 1.39
CA ASP A 96 8.96 -16.77 2.80
C ASP A 96 8.04 -15.81 3.56
N GLU A 97 8.16 -14.50 3.29
CA GLU A 97 7.29 -13.49 3.88
C GLU A 97 5.84 -13.63 3.38
N LEU A 98 5.63 -13.88 2.09
CA LEU A 98 4.31 -14.13 1.53
C LEU A 98 3.70 -15.44 2.06
N SER A 99 4.51 -16.47 2.30
CA SER A 99 4.05 -17.72 2.91
C SER A 99 3.62 -17.50 4.36
N THR A 100 4.39 -16.76 5.14
CA THR A 100 4.02 -16.38 6.51
C THR A 100 2.70 -15.61 6.52
N PHE A 101 2.53 -14.65 5.60
CA PHE A 101 1.29 -13.90 5.45
C PHE A 101 0.12 -14.78 4.96
N ASN A 102 0.37 -15.73 4.06
CA ASN A 102 -0.62 -16.69 3.58
C ASN A 102 -1.22 -17.48 4.74
N ASP A 103 -0.38 -18.03 5.60
CA ASP A 103 -0.80 -18.85 6.74
C ASP A 103 -1.56 -18.00 7.76
N TYR A 104 -1.13 -16.75 7.99
CA TYR A 104 -1.88 -15.81 8.82
C TYR A 104 -3.29 -15.56 8.29
N ILE A 105 -3.44 -15.25 6.99
CA ILE A 105 -4.75 -14.98 6.38
C ILE A 105 -5.63 -16.24 6.35
N LYS A 106 -5.05 -17.43 6.18
CA LYS A 106 -5.80 -18.68 6.29
C LYS A 106 -6.50 -18.83 7.63
N GLU A 107 -5.84 -18.43 8.72
CA GLU A 107 -6.36 -18.58 10.08
C GLU A 107 -7.22 -17.40 10.54
N ASN A 108 -6.91 -16.19 10.05
CA ASN A 108 -7.46 -14.92 10.60
C ASN A 108 -8.22 -14.08 9.57
N GLY A 109 -8.28 -14.51 8.31
CA GLY A 109 -8.87 -13.76 7.20
C GLY A 109 -10.39 -13.60 7.27
N PRO A 110 -11.02 -12.94 6.28
CA PRO A 110 -10.47 -12.59 4.95
C PRO A 110 -9.58 -11.33 4.88
N PHE A 111 -9.58 -10.48 5.92
CA PHE A 111 -8.68 -9.32 6.08
C PHE A 111 -7.75 -9.53 7.27
N ILE A 112 -6.77 -8.64 7.48
CA ILE A 112 -5.81 -8.76 8.60
C ILE A 112 -6.54 -8.78 9.95
N ASN A 113 -7.62 -8.03 10.08
CA ASN A 113 -8.43 -8.00 11.31
C ASN A 113 -9.71 -8.85 11.24
N GLY A 114 -9.73 -9.93 10.45
CA GLY A 114 -10.90 -10.80 10.32
C GLY A 114 -11.85 -10.35 9.22
N GLU A 115 -13.12 -10.25 9.55
CA GLU A 115 -14.20 -10.01 8.57
C GLU A 115 -14.19 -8.61 7.96
N LYS A 116 -13.64 -7.63 8.66
CA LYS A 116 -13.69 -6.21 8.26
C LYS A 116 -12.31 -5.69 7.89
N ILE A 117 -12.30 -4.82 6.88
CA ILE A 117 -11.11 -4.07 6.50
C ILE A 117 -10.69 -3.13 7.64
N SER A 118 -9.38 -2.94 7.80
CA SER A 118 -8.76 -2.11 8.82
C SER A 118 -7.60 -1.30 8.26
N ALA A 119 -6.99 -0.45 9.09
CA ALA A 119 -5.87 0.41 8.73
C ALA A 119 -4.66 -0.38 8.20
N ALA A 120 -4.40 -1.57 8.75
CA ALA A 120 -3.35 -2.46 8.26
C ALA A 120 -3.60 -2.90 6.81
N ASP A 121 -4.85 -3.22 6.46
CA ASP A 121 -5.22 -3.61 5.09
C ASP A 121 -5.08 -2.43 4.13
N LEU A 122 -5.49 -1.22 4.57
CA LEU A 122 -5.37 0.01 3.79
C LEU A 122 -3.91 0.46 3.60
N SER A 123 -3.02 0.08 4.52
CA SER A 123 -1.57 0.27 4.39
C SER A 123 -0.94 -0.76 3.45
N LEU A 124 -1.33 -2.03 3.56
CA LEU A 124 -0.72 -3.14 2.82
C LEU A 124 -1.27 -3.29 1.39
N GLY A 125 -2.55 -3.02 1.17
CA GLY A 125 -3.22 -3.15 -0.13
C GLY A 125 -2.48 -2.43 -1.28
N PRO A 126 -2.21 -1.12 -1.17
CA PRO A 126 -1.47 -0.38 -2.20
C PRO A 126 -0.06 -0.97 -2.44
N LYS A 127 0.62 -1.44 -1.39
CA LYS A 127 1.96 -2.06 -1.49
C LYS A 127 1.90 -3.37 -2.30
N LEU A 128 0.92 -4.23 -2.04
CA LEU A 128 0.69 -5.46 -2.80
C LEU A 128 0.28 -5.19 -4.25
N TYR A 129 -0.47 -4.12 -4.50
CA TYR A 129 -0.82 -3.72 -5.86
C TYR A 129 0.40 -3.27 -6.66
N HIS A 130 1.28 -2.47 -6.04
CA HIS A 130 2.58 -2.14 -6.64
C HIS A 130 3.42 -3.39 -6.89
N MET A 131 3.47 -4.34 -5.94
CA MET A 131 4.17 -5.61 -6.11
C MET A 131 3.65 -6.39 -7.32
N LYS A 132 2.32 -6.59 -7.42
CA LYS A 132 1.66 -7.30 -8.53
C LYS A 132 2.04 -6.72 -9.89
N ILE A 133 1.95 -5.39 -10.04
CA ILE A 133 2.22 -4.72 -11.31
C ILE A 133 3.72 -4.73 -11.62
N ALA A 134 4.56 -4.31 -10.67
CA ALA A 134 5.98 -4.13 -10.93
C ALA A 134 6.70 -5.47 -11.15
N LEU A 135 6.44 -6.48 -10.33
CA LEU A 135 7.05 -7.80 -10.53
C LEU A 135 6.52 -8.49 -11.80
N GLY A 136 5.24 -8.34 -12.10
CA GLY A 136 4.66 -8.84 -13.35
C GLY A 136 5.32 -8.22 -14.57
N HIS A 137 5.53 -6.90 -14.57
CA HIS A 137 6.13 -6.19 -15.70
C HIS A 137 7.65 -6.39 -15.82
N PHE A 138 8.40 -6.22 -14.74
CA PHE A 138 9.88 -6.19 -14.79
C PHE A 138 10.54 -7.56 -14.58
N LYS A 139 9.84 -8.53 -14.00
CA LYS A 139 10.39 -9.87 -13.71
C LYS A 139 9.56 -11.03 -14.28
N ASN A 140 8.45 -10.75 -14.97
CA ASN A 140 7.47 -11.77 -15.40
C ASN A 140 7.06 -12.69 -14.23
N TRP A 141 6.91 -12.11 -13.04
CA TRP A 141 6.68 -12.83 -11.80
C TRP A 141 5.27 -12.55 -11.27
N SER A 142 4.64 -13.57 -10.69
CA SER A 142 3.36 -13.43 -10.01
C SER A 142 3.34 -14.29 -8.75
N VAL A 143 2.48 -13.94 -7.80
CA VAL A 143 2.29 -14.73 -6.58
C VAL A 143 1.97 -16.19 -6.98
N PRO A 144 2.69 -17.20 -6.44
CA PRO A 144 2.43 -18.60 -6.77
C PRO A 144 1.01 -19.06 -6.41
N ASP A 145 0.46 -20.00 -7.19
CA ASP A 145 -0.89 -20.56 -6.93
C ASP A 145 -1.01 -21.29 -5.60
N SER A 146 0.11 -21.78 -5.05
CA SER A 146 0.17 -22.38 -3.72
C SER A 146 -0.19 -21.39 -2.59
N LEU A 147 0.00 -20.08 -2.82
CA LEU A 147 -0.33 -19.01 -1.86
C LEU A 147 -1.75 -18.48 -2.09
N SER A 148 -2.72 -19.39 -2.11
CA SER A 148 -4.12 -19.12 -2.46
C SER A 148 -4.81 -18.11 -1.53
N PHE A 149 -4.47 -18.07 -0.24
CA PHE A 149 -5.05 -17.12 0.71
C PHE A 149 -4.52 -15.70 0.48
N VAL A 150 -3.25 -15.55 0.09
CA VAL A 150 -2.71 -14.25 -0.34
C VAL A 150 -3.41 -13.76 -1.60
N LYS A 151 -3.63 -14.63 -2.59
CA LYS A 151 -4.36 -14.27 -3.81
C LYS A 151 -5.78 -13.82 -3.49
N SER A 152 -6.48 -14.59 -2.67
CA SER A 152 -7.85 -14.28 -2.22
C SER A 152 -7.89 -12.95 -1.45
N TYR A 153 -6.92 -12.71 -0.56
CA TYR A 153 -6.78 -11.43 0.15
C TYR A 153 -6.57 -10.26 -0.82
N MET A 154 -5.66 -10.41 -1.79
CA MET A 154 -5.42 -9.39 -2.80
C MET A 154 -6.69 -9.11 -3.61
N GLU A 155 -7.43 -10.13 -4.02
CA GLU A 155 -8.70 -9.98 -4.73
C GLU A 155 -9.76 -9.27 -3.87
N ASN A 156 -9.90 -9.68 -2.60
CA ASN A 156 -10.83 -9.06 -1.65
C ASN A 156 -10.53 -7.57 -1.43
N VAL A 157 -9.25 -7.19 -1.34
CA VAL A 157 -8.85 -5.78 -1.18
C VAL A 157 -9.01 -5.00 -2.50
N PHE A 158 -8.56 -5.56 -3.63
CA PHE A 158 -8.52 -4.84 -4.91
C PHE A 158 -9.90 -4.68 -5.57
N SER A 159 -10.87 -5.53 -5.20
CA SER A 159 -12.25 -5.46 -5.67
C SER A 159 -13.11 -4.44 -4.89
N ARG A 160 -12.61 -3.91 -3.78
CA ARG A 160 -13.33 -2.87 -3.02
C ARG A 160 -13.51 -1.62 -3.87
N GLU A 161 -14.68 -1.01 -3.76
CA GLU A 161 -15.00 0.24 -4.46
C GLU A 161 -14.00 1.36 -4.12
N SER A 162 -13.65 1.50 -2.84
CA SER A 162 -12.63 2.44 -2.35
C SER A 162 -11.29 2.25 -3.07
N PHE A 163 -10.82 1.00 -3.16
CA PHE A 163 -9.56 0.68 -3.83
C PHE A 163 -9.64 0.93 -5.33
N ALA A 164 -10.74 0.52 -5.98
CA ALA A 164 -10.95 0.73 -7.40
C ALA A 164 -10.96 2.21 -7.79
N LYS A 165 -11.54 3.08 -6.94
CA LYS A 165 -11.56 4.54 -7.11
C LYS A 165 -10.19 5.19 -6.95
N THR A 166 -9.32 4.66 -6.07
CA THR A 166 -8.09 5.33 -5.67
C THR A 166 -6.80 4.69 -6.19
N ARG A 167 -6.87 3.50 -6.80
CA ARG A 167 -5.67 2.81 -7.30
C ARG A 167 -5.00 3.59 -8.44
N GLY A 168 -3.68 3.59 -8.46
CA GLY A 168 -2.91 4.12 -9.58
C GLY A 168 -3.15 3.34 -10.86
N GLN A 169 -3.05 4.01 -12.01
CA GLN A 169 -3.07 3.33 -13.31
C GLN A 169 -1.84 2.43 -13.43
N THR A 170 -1.99 1.34 -14.18
CA THR A 170 -0.93 0.33 -14.30
C THR A 170 0.32 0.93 -14.93
N GLU A 171 0.12 1.77 -15.95
CA GLU A 171 1.14 2.47 -16.71
C GLU A 171 1.91 3.46 -15.84
N ASP A 172 1.21 4.20 -14.97
CA ASP A 172 1.81 5.16 -14.03
C ASP A 172 2.64 4.46 -12.96
N VAL A 173 2.16 3.32 -12.44
CA VAL A 173 2.92 2.49 -11.49
C VAL A 173 4.21 1.98 -12.14
N ILE A 174 4.13 1.46 -13.36
CA ILE A 174 5.30 1.00 -14.13
C ILE A 174 6.28 2.17 -14.36
N ALA A 175 5.77 3.32 -14.83
CA ALA A 175 6.58 4.51 -15.09
C ALA A 175 7.31 5.00 -13.82
N GLY A 176 6.62 5.00 -12.67
CA GLY A 176 7.20 5.39 -11.38
C GLY A 176 8.28 4.43 -10.85
N TRP A 177 8.18 3.14 -11.18
CA TRP A 177 9.19 2.14 -10.80
C TRP A 177 10.38 2.09 -11.77
N LYS A 178 10.16 2.37 -13.06
CA LYS A 178 11.17 2.27 -14.13
C LYS A 178 12.54 2.88 -13.76
N PRO A 179 12.67 4.14 -13.30
CA PRO A 179 13.98 4.70 -12.96
C PRO A 179 14.65 4.03 -11.76
N LYS A 180 13.87 3.40 -10.86
CA LYS A 180 14.39 2.70 -9.67
C LYS A 180 14.88 1.28 -9.97
N VAL A 181 14.47 0.73 -11.12
CA VAL A 181 14.83 -0.61 -11.59
C VAL A 181 15.91 -0.51 -12.66
N MET A 182 15.83 0.47 -13.56
CA MET A 182 16.77 0.60 -14.68
C MET A 182 17.96 1.53 -14.41
N GLY A 183 17.85 2.41 -13.41
CA GLY A 183 18.96 3.23 -12.92
C GLY A 183 19.77 2.47 -11.89
#